data_AF-A0A6I7P158-F1
#
_entry.id   AF-A0A6I7P158-F1
#
_cell.length_a   1.000
_cell.length_b   1.000
_cell.length_c   1.000
_cell.angle_alpha   90.00
_cell.angle_beta   90.00
_cell.angle_gamma   90.00
#
_symmetry.space_group_name_H-M   'P 1'
#
loop_
_entity.id
_entity.type
_entity.pdbx_description
1 polymer ?
#
loop_
_entity_poly.entity_id
_entity_poly.type
_entity_poly.pdbx_seq_one_letter_code
_entity_poly.pdbx_strand_id
1 'polypeptide(L)'
;MFSKKKILVLAAFSLAFIIAIIIRNTEKYEANRVVAGHFYSELYQHCGAAYEGRIAANNHTYPFINDDQVIVAHIRICRRDRMKIALHVLSSNGKLWDRSRTLLITRSANDLFELRHLNRQMDGRLTGYSMYGGYSSGSGRNGIQQFIAYEENDIHDSWQIEIVPNQRFSYGSMKNGTWIFRVDFDLTAPLEELPPPPWGIDGNNREGMQEITLEDGRTILITCQI
;
A
#
# COMPACT_ATOMS: atom_id res chain seq x y z
N MET A 1 27.16 -3.44 -56.82
CA MET A 1 26.01 -4.37 -56.77
C MET A 1 26.28 -5.44 -55.71
N PHE A 2 25.65 -5.36 -54.53
CA PHE A 2 25.87 -6.38 -53.49
C PHE A 2 25.26 -7.72 -53.93
N SER A 3 26.02 -8.81 -53.79
CA SER A 3 25.53 -10.16 -54.11
C SER A 3 24.33 -10.51 -53.21
N LYS A 4 23.30 -11.15 -53.77
CA LYS A 4 22.12 -11.65 -53.03
C LYS A 4 22.49 -12.43 -51.77
N LYS A 5 23.62 -13.18 -51.79
CA LYS A 5 24.16 -13.88 -50.61
C LYS A 5 24.57 -12.94 -49.48
N LYS A 6 25.21 -11.80 -49.79
CA LYS A 6 25.63 -10.80 -48.79
C LYS A 6 24.41 -10.11 -48.15
N ILE A 7 23.37 -9.84 -48.94
CA ILE A 7 22.11 -9.26 -48.46
C ILE A 7 21.39 -10.23 -47.51
N LEU A 8 21.33 -11.53 -47.85
CA LEU A 8 20.69 -12.55 -47.01
C LEU A 8 21.42 -12.74 -45.67
N VAL A 9 22.75 -12.73 -45.68
CA VAL A 9 23.57 -12.84 -44.46
C VAL A 9 23.38 -11.61 -43.55
N LEU A 10 23.41 -10.40 -44.10
CA LEU A 10 23.15 -9.17 -43.35
C LEU A 10 21.74 -9.13 -42.75
N ALA A 11 20.73 -9.57 -43.50
CA ALA A 11 19.35 -9.66 -43.01
C ALA A 11 19.21 -10.69 -41.86
N ALA A 12 19.88 -11.83 -41.95
CA ALA A 12 19.88 -12.84 -40.90
C ALA A 12 20.54 -12.33 -39.60
N PHE A 13 21.66 -11.61 -39.70
CA PHE A 13 22.30 -10.97 -38.54
C PHE A 13 21.43 -9.88 -37.91
N SER A 14 20.78 -9.06 -38.73
CA SER A 14 19.85 -8.02 -38.26
C SER A 14 18.65 -8.63 -37.52
N LEU A 15 18.06 -9.69 -38.08
CA LEU A 15 16.95 -10.41 -37.44
C LEU A 15 17.38 -11.06 -36.12
N ALA A 16 18.54 -11.73 -36.08
CA ALA A 16 19.06 -12.33 -34.86
C ALA A 16 19.34 -11.28 -33.76
N PHE A 17 19.85 -10.11 -34.15
CA PHE A 17 20.06 -9.00 -33.22
C PHE A 17 18.74 -8.43 -32.65
N ILE A 18 17.71 -8.25 -33.49
CA ILE A 18 16.39 -7.83 -33.04
C ILE A 18 15.77 -8.86 -32.10
N ILE A 19 15.86 -10.15 -32.43
CA ILE A 19 15.37 -11.24 -31.56
C ILE A 19 16.09 -11.20 -30.21
N ALA A 20 17.42 -11.03 -30.19
CA ALA A 20 18.19 -10.94 -28.95
C ALA A 20 17.77 -9.73 -28.09
N ILE A 21 17.44 -8.58 -28.69
CA ILE A 21 16.91 -7.42 -27.97
C ILE A 21 15.54 -7.73 -27.36
N ILE A 22 14.64 -8.36 -28.12
CA ILE A 22 13.29 -8.72 -27.65
C ILE A 22 13.38 -9.68 -26.47
N ILE A 23 14.23 -10.72 -26.55
CA ILE A 23 14.43 -11.68 -25.46
C ILE A 23 14.94 -10.97 -24.21
N ARG A 24 15.99 -10.15 -24.32
CA ARG A 24 16.55 -9.39 -23.19
C ARG A 24 15.54 -8.47 -22.52
N ASN A 25 14.74 -7.77 -23.33
CA ASN A 25 13.68 -6.91 -22.79
C ASN A 25 12.62 -7.74 -22.06
N THR A 26 12.22 -8.88 -22.61
CA THR A 26 11.23 -9.77 -21.99
C THR A 26 11.72 -10.31 -20.64
N GLU A 27 12.98 -10.78 -20.56
CA GLU A 27 13.59 -11.22 -19.31
C GLU A 27 13.62 -10.11 -18.25
N LYS A 28 13.97 -8.88 -18.67
CA LYS A 28 13.95 -7.71 -17.77
C LYS A 28 12.54 -7.37 -17.28
N TYR A 29 11.53 -7.44 -18.16
CA TYR A 29 10.14 -7.22 -17.77
C TYR A 29 9.66 -8.27 -16.78
N GLU A 30 9.92 -9.56 -17.02
CA GLU A 30 9.55 -10.64 -16.08
C GLU A 30 10.26 -10.51 -14.73
N ALA A 31 11.56 -10.23 -14.72
CA ALA A 31 12.29 -10.00 -13.48
C ALA A 31 11.70 -8.84 -12.66
N ASN A 32 11.38 -7.73 -13.33
CA ASN A 32 10.70 -6.60 -12.68
C ASN A 32 9.33 -7.00 -12.12
N ARG A 33 8.54 -7.79 -12.86
CA ARG A 33 7.23 -8.26 -12.36
C ARG A 33 7.34 -9.14 -11.13
N VAL A 34 8.32 -10.04 -11.10
CA VAL A 34 8.58 -10.90 -9.94
C VAL A 34 8.92 -10.06 -8.70
N VAL A 35 9.77 -9.05 -8.85
CA VAL A 35 10.15 -8.17 -7.73
C VAL A 35 8.97 -7.33 -7.25
N ALA A 36 8.15 -6.79 -8.16
CA ALA A 36 6.95 -6.02 -7.82
C ALA A 36 5.92 -6.89 -7.09
N GLY A 37 5.75 -8.14 -7.54
CA GLY A 37 4.87 -9.10 -6.88
C GLY A 37 5.31 -9.48 -5.47
N HIS A 38 6.62 -9.43 -5.17
CA HIS A 38 7.17 -9.92 -3.91
C HIS A 38 6.65 -9.17 -2.68
N PHE A 39 6.70 -7.83 -2.65
CA PHE A 39 6.21 -7.09 -1.47
C PHE A 39 4.71 -7.34 -1.25
N TYR A 40 3.93 -7.44 -2.34
CA TYR A 40 2.51 -7.68 -2.28
C TYR A 40 2.20 -9.10 -1.79
N SER A 41 2.92 -10.10 -2.26
CA SER A 41 2.75 -11.49 -1.81
C SER A 41 3.13 -11.68 -0.35
N GLU A 42 4.21 -11.03 0.11
CA GLU A 42 4.59 -11.05 1.53
C GLU A 42 3.51 -10.39 2.39
N LEU A 43 2.99 -9.22 2.02
CA LEU A 43 1.87 -8.60 2.75
C LEU A 43 0.60 -9.46 2.72
N TYR A 44 0.34 -10.15 1.60
CA TYR A 44 -0.85 -10.98 1.44
C TYR A 44 -0.88 -12.16 2.43
N GLN A 45 0.29 -12.68 2.83
CA GLN A 45 0.38 -13.75 3.83
C GLN A 45 -0.18 -13.33 5.20
N HIS A 46 -0.22 -12.02 5.46
CA HIS A 46 -0.73 -11.45 6.71
C HIS A 46 -2.20 -11.03 6.62
N CYS A 47 -2.94 -11.50 5.60
CA CYS A 47 -4.35 -11.13 5.46
C CYS A 47 -5.19 -11.56 6.68
N GLY A 48 -5.99 -10.63 7.20
CA GLY A 48 -6.80 -10.78 8.40
C GLY A 48 -6.07 -10.52 9.71
N ALA A 49 -4.75 -10.39 9.70
CA ALA A 49 -3.96 -10.12 10.90
C ALA A 49 -3.87 -8.62 11.20
N ALA A 50 -3.71 -8.29 12.48
CA ALA A 50 -3.45 -6.95 12.96
C ALA A 50 -2.19 -6.91 13.82
N TYR A 51 -1.47 -5.80 13.77
CA TYR A 51 -0.17 -5.62 14.41
C TYR A 51 -0.07 -4.23 15.02
N GLU A 52 0.45 -4.16 16.23
CA GLU A 52 0.81 -2.88 16.85
C GLU A 52 2.03 -2.28 16.15
N GLY A 53 2.00 -0.96 16.00
CA GLY A 53 3.03 -0.18 15.35
C GLY A 53 3.73 0.77 16.31
N ARG A 54 5.01 1.01 16.04
CA ARG A 54 5.85 2.00 16.72
C ARG A 54 6.40 3.01 15.74
N ILE A 55 6.51 4.25 16.16
CA ILE A 55 7.12 5.32 15.36
C ILE A 55 8.64 5.08 15.33
N ALA A 56 9.18 4.85 14.13
CA ALA A 56 10.62 4.66 13.91
C ALA A 56 11.31 5.92 13.35
N ALA A 57 10.55 6.84 12.76
CA ALA A 57 11.01 8.17 12.39
C ALA A 57 9.82 9.15 12.43
N ASN A 58 10.06 10.36 12.92
CA ASN A 58 9.10 11.45 12.92
C ASN A 58 9.86 12.77 12.84
N ASN A 59 9.63 13.57 11.79
CA ASN A 59 10.27 14.86 11.68
C ASN A 59 9.55 15.97 12.48
N HIS A 60 8.42 15.65 13.13
CA HIS A 60 7.56 16.53 13.94
C HIS A 60 6.97 17.76 13.23
N THR A 61 7.45 18.12 12.04
CA THR A 61 6.88 19.22 11.24
C THR A 61 5.50 18.85 10.70
N TYR A 62 5.31 17.58 10.33
CA TYR A 62 4.04 17.05 9.81
C TYR A 62 3.76 15.66 10.42
N PRO A 63 3.46 15.59 11.73
CA PRO A 63 3.32 14.32 12.41
C PRO A 63 2.11 13.55 11.89
N PHE A 64 2.34 12.31 11.43
CA PHE A 64 1.27 11.40 11.01
C PHE A 64 0.41 10.94 12.19
N ILE A 65 1.08 10.73 13.34
CA ILE A 65 0.53 10.48 14.67
C ILE A 65 1.45 11.16 15.70
N ASN A 66 0.95 11.39 16.91
CA ASN A 66 1.77 11.90 18.02
C ASN A 66 2.60 10.76 18.65
N ASP A 67 3.71 11.10 19.30
CA ASP A 67 4.67 10.13 19.84
C ASP A 67 4.10 9.23 20.95
N ASP A 68 3.04 9.69 21.62
CA ASP A 68 2.34 8.97 22.70
C ASP A 68 1.19 8.09 22.18
N GLN A 69 0.88 8.12 20.88
CA GLN A 69 -0.26 7.41 20.32
C GLN A 69 0.09 6.00 19.88
N VAL A 70 -0.78 5.06 20.26
CA VAL A 70 -0.75 3.68 19.74
C VAL A 70 -1.36 3.68 18.34
N ILE A 71 -0.69 3.00 17.41
CA ILE A 71 -1.21 2.74 16.07
C ILE A 71 -1.25 1.24 15.81
N VAL A 72 -2.32 0.77 15.21
CA VAL A 72 -2.51 -0.63 14.81
C VAL A 72 -2.78 -0.69 13.31
N ALA A 73 -2.03 -1.52 12.59
CA ALA A 73 -2.33 -1.87 11.21
C ALA A 73 -3.11 -3.18 11.16
N HIS A 74 -4.23 -3.21 10.44
CA HIS A 74 -4.98 -4.43 10.14
C HIS A 74 -5.02 -4.64 8.63
N ILE A 75 -4.35 -5.70 8.15
CA ILE A 75 -4.30 -6.08 6.74
C ILE A 75 -5.61 -6.80 6.39
N ARG A 76 -6.67 -6.02 6.17
CA ARG A 76 -8.05 -6.50 6.35
C ARG A 76 -8.67 -7.13 5.11
N ILE A 77 -8.51 -6.51 3.95
CA ILE A 77 -9.15 -6.96 2.70
C ILE A 77 -8.05 -7.24 1.70
N CYS A 78 -7.91 -8.50 1.27
CA CYS A 78 -6.89 -8.91 0.31
C CYS A 78 -7.52 -9.64 -0.86
N ARG A 79 -7.30 -9.11 -2.05
CA ARG A 79 -7.69 -9.68 -3.34
C ARG A 79 -6.43 -9.81 -4.19
N ARG A 80 -6.58 -10.39 -5.38
CA ARG A 80 -5.45 -10.52 -6.32
C ARG A 80 -4.89 -9.16 -6.75
N ASP A 81 -5.78 -8.18 -6.90
CA ASP A 81 -5.53 -6.87 -7.50
C ASP A 81 -5.74 -5.71 -6.52
N ARG A 82 -6.19 -5.99 -5.29
CA ARG A 82 -6.60 -4.97 -4.34
C ARG A 82 -6.36 -5.39 -2.91
N MET A 83 -5.62 -4.59 -2.16
CA MET A 83 -5.41 -4.77 -0.73
C MET A 83 -5.82 -3.51 0.03
N LYS A 84 -6.47 -3.67 1.18
CA LYS A 84 -6.77 -2.58 2.11
C LYS A 84 -6.16 -2.87 3.47
N ILE A 85 -5.31 -1.97 3.93
CA ILE A 85 -4.71 -1.99 5.26
C ILE A 85 -5.34 -0.84 6.06
N ALA A 86 -6.13 -1.17 7.07
CA ALA A 86 -6.72 -0.20 7.97
C ALA A 86 -5.69 0.24 9.01
N LEU A 87 -5.58 1.55 9.26
CA LEU A 87 -4.69 2.12 10.28
C LEU A 87 -5.57 2.73 11.38
N HIS A 88 -5.54 2.11 12.55
CA HIS A 88 -6.29 2.52 13.73
C HIS A 88 -5.37 3.28 14.68
N VAL A 89 -5.73 4.51 15.05
CA VAL A 89 -4.91 5.34 15.93
C VAL A 89 -5.68 5.59 17.22
N LEU A 90 -5.09 5.24 18.36
CA LEU A 90 -5.67 5.53 19.66
C LEU A 90 -5.51 7.03 19.96
N SER A 91 -6.59 7.70 20.33
CA SER A 91 -6.54 9.10 20.75
C SER A 91 -5.66 9.28 21.98
N SER A 92 -5.03 10.45 22.15
CA SER A 92 -4.14 10.73 23.30
C SER A 92 -4.81 10.60 24.68
N ASN A 93 -6.16 10.63 24.75
CA ASN A 93 -6.88 10.36 26.00
C ASN A 93 -7.09 8.85 26.29
N GLY A 94 -6.62 7.97 25.42
CA GLY A 94 -6.68 6.51 25.55
C GLY A 94 -8.07 5.89 25.38
N LYS A 95 -9.08 6.66 24.94
CA LYS A 95 -10.49 6.22 24.97
C LYS A 95 -11.11 5.93 23.61
N LEU A 96 -10.62 6.56 22.55
CA LEU A 96 -11.27 6.51 21.24
C LEU A 96 -10.28 6.09 20.17
N TRP A 97 -10.68 5.13 19.36
CA TRP A 97 -9.95 4.76 18.16
C TRP A 97 -10.40 5.62 16.99
N ASP A 98 -9.47 6.36 16.42
CA ASP A 98 -9.61 6.95 15.09
C ASP A 98 -9.42 5.84 14.05
N ARG A 99 -10.47 5.59 13.27
CA ARG A 99 -10.55 4.51 12.28
C ARG A 99 -10.73 5.05 10.86
N SER A 100 -10.32 6.30 10.64
CA SER A 100 -10.48 7.02 9.38
C SER A 100 -9.56 6.54 8.27
N ARG A 101 -8.37 6.03 8.60
CA ARG A 101 -7.26 5.85 7.66
C ARG A 101 -7.25 4.45 7.07
N THR A 102 -7.20 4.35 5.75
CA THR A 102 -6.98 3.08 5.04
C THR A 102 -6.00 3.26 3.90
N LEU A 103 -4.97 2.42 3.84
CA LEU A 103 -4.10 2.30 2.66
C LEU A 103 -4.78 1.36 1.66
N LEU A 104 -5.09 1.86 0.46
CA LEU A 104 -5.56 1.05 -0.66
C LEU A 104 -4.41 0.84 -1.63
N ILE A 105 -3.99 -0.41 -1.76
CA ILE A 105 -2.97 -0.83 -2.72
C ILE A 105 -3.69 -1.53 -3.88
N THR A 106 -3.56 -0.99 -5.08
CA THR A 106 -4.15 -1.56 -6.30
C THR A 106 -3.05 -2.02 -7.23
N ARG A 107 -3.14 -3.26 -7.72
CA ARG A 107 -2.24 -3.81 -8.75
C ARG A 107 -2.89 -3.62 -10.11
N SER A 108 -2.20 -2.94 -11.02
CA SER A 108 -2.65 -2.77 -12.40
C SER A 108 -2.33 -3.99 -13.26
N ALA A 109 -2.91 -4.05 -14.47
CA ALA A 109 -2.72 -5.18 -15.39
C ALA A 109 -1.27 -5.36 -15.88
N ASN A 110 -0.45 -4.33 -15.78
CA ASN A 110 0.98 -4.38 -16.09
C ASN A 110 1.86 -4.66 -14.85
N ASP A 111 1.27 -5.13 -13.75
CA ASP A 111 1.94 -5.51 -12.51
C ASP A 111 2.67 -4.37 -11.79
N LEU A 112 2.31 -3.12 -12.12
CA LEU A 112 2.61 -1.95 -11.32
C LEU A 112 1.58 -1.77 -10.22
N PHE A 113 1.89 -0.91 -9.26
CA PHE A 113 1.03 -0.66 -8.11
C PHE A 113 0.70 0.81 -7.94
N GLU A 114 -0.47 1.04 -7.38
CA GLU A 114 -0.97 2.34 -6.99
C GLU A 114 -1.28 2.30 -5.51
N LEU A 115 -0.82 3.29 -4.76
CA LEU A 115 -1.19 3.50 -3.37
C LEU A 115 -2.15 4.70 -3.32
N ARG A 116 -3.30 4.53 -2.66
CA ARG A 116 -4.26 5.59 -2.35
C ARG A 116 -4.57 5.59 -0.85
N HIS A 117 -4.70 6.77 -0.25
CA HIS A 117 -5.10 6.96 1.14
C HIS A 117 -6.60 7.22 1.20
N LEU A 118 -7.36 6.21 1.59
CA LEU A 118 -8.80 6.32 1.74
C LEU A 118 -9.07 6.81 3.16
N ASN A 119 -9.34 8.11 3.27
CA ASN A 119 -9.69 8.75 4.52
C ASN A 119 -11.20 8.93 4.59
N ARG A 120 -11.80 8.44 5.66
CA ARG A 120 -13.24 8.54 5.90
C ARG A 120 -13.54 9.33 7.16
N GLN A 121 -14.72 9.94 7.16
CA GLN A 121 -15.36 10.48 8.35
C GLN A 121 -15.98 9.33 9.16
N MET A 122 -16.41 9.63 10.39
CA MET A 122 -17.00 8.63 11.29
C MET A 122 -18.29 8.01 10.73
N ASP A 123 -19.01 8.76 9.91
CA ASP A 123 -20.20 8.31 9.18
C ASP A 123 -19.86 7.49 7.91
N GLY A 124 -18.58 7.18 7.68
CA GLY A 124 -18.11 6.40 6.54
C GLY A 124 -17.95 7.17 5.23
N ARG A 125 -18.37 8.44 5.11
CA ARG A 125 -18.14 9.23 3.89
C ARG A 125 -16.65 9.53 3.69
N LEU A 126 -16.19 9.67 2.44
CA LEU A 126 -14.82 10.11 2.18
C LEU A 126 -14.62 11.56 2.70
N THR A 127 -13.42 11.84 3.22
CA THR A 127 -13.03 13.22 3.54
C THR A 127 -12.64 13.97 2.25
N GLY A 128 -12.66 15.30 2.29
CA GLY A 128 -12.24 16.13 1.14
C GLY A 128 -10.76 16.02 0.75
N TYR A 129 -9.95 15.37 1.60
CA TYR A 129 -8.53 15.10 1.40
C TYR A 129 -8.25 13.59 1.34
N SER A 130 -9.21 12.81 0.85
CA SER A 130 -9.05 11.38 0.58
C SER A 130 -8.50 11.14 -0.84
N MET A 131 -8.08 9.91 -1.14
CA MET A 131 -7.63 9.45 -2.45
C MET A 131 -6.33 10.07 -2.97
N TYR A 132 -5.55 10.77 -2.13
CA TYR A 132 -4.17 11.12 -2.47
C TYR A 132 -3.26 9.89 -2.37
N GLY A 133 -2.07 9.94 -2.97
CA GLY A 133 -1.15 8.82 -2.97
C GLY A 133 -0.16 8.89 -4.12
N GLY A 134 0.12 7.76 -4.77
CA GLY A 134 1.16 7.69 -5.78
C GLY A 134 1.23 6.38 -6.59
N TYR A 135 2.04 6.39 -7.64
CA TYR A 135 2.34 5.21 -8.47
C TYR A 135 3.69 4.61 -8.11
N SER A 136 3.79 3.28 -8.16
CA SER A 136 5.04 2.55 -7.94
C SER A 136 6.17 3.08 -8.84
N SER A 137 7.35 3.34 -8.29
CA SER A 137 8.56 3.81 -9.03
C SER A 137 9.22 2.74 -9.91
N GLY A 138 8.46 1.72 -10.32
CA GLY A 138 8.92 0.49 -10.96
C GLY A 138 8.63 -0.72 -10.08
N SER A 139 9.47 -1.75 -10.17
CA SER A 139 9.25 -3.05 -9.52
C SER A 139 9.56 -3.11 -8.03
N GLY A 140 10.11 -2.05 -7.43
CA GLY A 140 10.61 -2.12 -6.06
C GLY A 140 11.88 -2.97 -5.93
N ARG A 141 12.22 -3.33 -4.68
CA ARG A 141 13.43 -4.10 -4.31
C ARG A 141 13.19 -4.89 -3.02
N ASN A 142 13.37 -6.22 -3.02
CA ASN A 142 13.38 -7.08 -1.80
C ASN A 142 12.37 -6.66 -0.71
N GLY A 143 11.07 -6.71 -1.00
CA GLY A 143 10.02 -6.33 -0.03
C GLY A 143 9.81 -4.83 0.15
N ILE A 144 10.53 -3.97 -0.56
CA ILE A 144 10.36 -2.52 -0.54
C ILE A 144 9.67 -2.07 -1.82
N GLN A 145 8.55 -1.36 -1.68
CA GLN A 145 7.87 -0.66 -2.76
C GLN A 145 7.75 0.82 -2.41
N GLN A 146 8.26 1.66 -3.31
CA GLN A 146 8.11 3.11 -3.26
C GLN A 146 7.05 3.56 -4.27
N PHE A 147 6.26 4.55 -3.89
CA PHE A 147 5.18 5.14 -4.68
C PHE A 147 5.42 6.65 -4.84
N ILE A 148 5.70 7.10 -6.05
CA ILE A 148 5.90 8.52 -6.38
C ILE A 148 4.58 9.25 -6.23
N ALA A 149 4.56 10.31 -5.42
CA ALA A 149 3.34 11.05 -5.12
C ALA A 149 2.73 11.65 -6.40
N TYR A 150 1.39 11.70 -6.51
CA TYR A 150 0.75 12.36 -7.66
C TYR A 150 1.04 13.86 -7.71
N GLU A 151 1.02 14.48 -6.54
CA GLU A 151 1.30 15.89 -6.35
C GLU A 151 2.60 15.96 -5.57
N GLU A 152 3.70 16.18 -6.29
CA GLU A 152 4.94 16.58 -5.67
C GLU A 152 4.71 17.94 -5.02
N ASN A 153 5.01 18.02 -3.73
CA ASN A 153 4.94 19.26 -2.98
C ASN A 153 6.21 19.40 -2.13
N ASP A 154 6.37 20.56 -1.50
CA ASP A 154 7.52 20.83 -0.65
C ASP A 154 7.55 19.98 0.64
N ILE A 155 6.65 19.02 0.84
CA ILE A 155 6.54 18.24 2.08
C ILE A 155 7.01 16.79 1.90
N HIS A 156 6.62 16.11 0.82
CA HIS A 156 7.06 14.73 0.53
C HIS A 156 7.08 14.46 -0.98
N ASP A 157 8.02 13.62 -1.43
CA ASP A 157 8.15 13.22 -2.84
C ASP A 157 7.50 11.85 -3.13
N SER A 158 7.37 11.02 -2.09
CA SER A 158 6.93 9.64 -2.25
C SER A 158 6.46 9.01 -0.94
N TRP A 159 5.76 7.89 -1.09
CA TRP A 159 5.37 6.98 -0.02
C TRP A 159 6.18 5.71 -0.14
N GLN A 160 6.41 5.01 0.97
CA GLN A 160 7.12 3.74 0.94
C GLN A 160 6.46 2.72 1.87
N ILE A 161 6.35 1.50 1.35
CA ILE A 161 6.04 0.29 2.10
C ILE A 161 7.26 -0.61 2.05
N GLU A 162 7.67 -1.13 3.20
CA GLU A 162 8.73 -2.13 3.33
C GLU A 162 8.21 -3.32 4.13
N ILE A 163 8.51 -4.54 3.69
CA ILE A 163 8.24 -5.75 4.46
C ILE A 163 9.52 -6.56 4.60
N VAL A 164 9.84 -6.87 5.85
CA VAL A 164 10.88 -7.83 6.24
C VAL A 164 10.15 -9.04 6.82
N PRO A 165 10.09 -10.17 6.08
CA PRO A 165 9.31 -11.33 6.47
C PRO A 165 9.62 -11.81 7.89
N ASN A 166 8.59 -12.17 8.64
CA ASN A 166 8.69 -12.62 10.04
C ASN A 166 9.39 -11.63 10.98
N GLN A 167 9.41 -10.34 10.64
CA GLN A 167 10.00 -9.30 11.49
C GLN A 167 9.13 -8.04 11.53
N ARG A 168 8.97 -7.36 10.39
CA ARG A 168 8.25 -6.07 10.37
C ARG A 168 7.63 -5.73 9.03
N PHE A 169 6.54 -4.98 9.10
CA PHE A 169 5.99 -4.18 8.01
C PHE A 169 6.17 -2.72 8.36
N SER A 170 6.70 -1.92 7.44
CA SER A 170 6.91 -0.49 7.64
C SER A 170 6.17 0.32 6.59
N TYR A 171 5.64 1.46 7.03
CA TYR A 171 4.94 2.40 6.17
C TYR A 171 5.29 3.84 6.56
N GLY A 172 5.43 4.71 5.56
CA GLY A 172 5.71 6.11 5.78
C GLY A 172 5.84 6.94 4.51
N SER A 173 6.09 8.23 4.68
CA SER A 173 6.43 9.15 3.60
C SER A 173 7.93 9.46 3.57
N MET A 174 8.41 9.82 2.39
CA MET A 174 9.81 10.08 2.10
C MET A 174 9.98 11.48 1.52
N LYS A 175 11.17 12.04 1.73
CA LYS A 175 11.67 13.21 1.01
C LYS A 175 13.18 13.09 0.84
N ASN A 176 13.68 13.28 -0.38
CA ASN A 176 15.10 13.19 -0.70
C ASN A 176 15.73 11.87 -0.21
N GLY A 177 15.01 10.76 -0.35
CA GLY A 177 15.47 9.43 0.08
C GLY A 177 15.52 9.20 1.59
N THR A 178 15.00 10.14 2.41
CA THR A 178 14.93 10.02 3.87
C THR A 178 13.47 9.97 4.33
N TRP A 179 13.18 9.21 5.38
CA TRP A 179 11.85 9.16 5.99
C TRP A 179 11.47 10.51 6.60
N ILE A 180 10.31 11.03 6.20
CA ILE A 180 9.63 12.16 6.86
C ILE A 180 8.93 11.65 8.12
N PHE A 181 8.19 10.55 7.98
CA PHE A 181 7.77 9.71 9.09
C PHE A 181 7.85 8.26 8.69
N ARG A 182 7.94 7.38 9.67
CA ARG A 182 7.94 5.93 9.50
C ARG A 182 7.31 5.27 10.71
N VAL A 183 6.39 4.35 10.46
CA VAL A 183 5.85 3.43 11.46
C VAL A 183 6.29 2.02 11.12
N ASP A 184 6.78 1.30 12.13
CA ASP A 184 7.13 -0.13 12.06
C ASP A 184 6.11 -0.96 12.83
N PHE A 185 5.44 -1.86 12.14
CA PHE A 185 4.49 -2.84 12.69
C PHE A 185 5.21 -4.17 12.93
N ASP A 186 5.08 -4.71 14.14
CA ASP A 186 5.78 -5.94 14.56
C ASP A 186 5.05 -7.18 14.05
N LEU A 187 5.60 -7.83 13.01
CA LEU A 187 4.99 -9.02 12.41
C LEU A 187 5.18 -10.28 13.26
N THR A 188 6.00 -10.23 14.31
CA THR A 188 6.25 -11.38 15.21
C THR A 188 5.17 -11.55 16.27
N ALA A 189 4.37 -10.50 16.51
CA ALA A 189 3.35 -10.45 17.55
C ALA A 189 1.99 -10.00 16.96
N PRO A 190 1.28 -10.87 16.22
CA PRO A 190 -0.09 -10.57 15.80
C PRO A 190 -1.00 -10.38 17.02
N LEU A 191 -1.90 -9.40 16.94
CA LEU A 191 -2.88 -9.15 18.00
C LEU A 191 -3.90 -10.30 18.06
N GLU A 192 -4.21 -10.75 19.28
CA GLU A 192 -5.24 -11.76 19.54
C GLU A 192 -6.65 -11.21 19.24
N GLU A 193 -6.90 -9.97 19.63
CA GLU A 193 -8.14 -9.25 19.34
C GLU A 193 -7.95 -8.29 18.16
N LEU A 194 -8.79 -8.44 17.14
CA LEU A 194 -8.77 -7.57 15.97
C LEU A 194 -9.47 -6.24 16.27
N PRO A 195 -8.94 -5.11 15.75
CA PRO A 195 -9.62 -3.84 15.87
C PRO A 195 -10.98 -3.87 15.12
N PRO A 196 -11.96 -3.06 15.57
CA PRO A 196 -13.21 -2.89 14.83
C PRO A 196 -12.97 -2.48 13.37
N PRO A 197 -13.92 -2.71 12.46
CA PRO A 197 -13.80 -2.28 11.07
C PRO A 197 -13.42 -0.79 10.95
N PRO A 198 -12.63 -0.40 9.93
CA PRO A 198 -12.45 1.02 9.61
C PRO A 198 -13.80 1.65 9.24
N TRP A 199 -13.95 2.96 9.39
CA TRP A 199 -15.20 3.63 9.07
C TRP A 199 -15.63 3.37 7.61
N GLY A 200 -16.93 3.22 7.38
CA GLY A 200 -17.50 2.91 6.06
C GLY A 200 -17.32 1.47 5.56
N ILE A 201 -16.80 0.56 6.40
CA ILE A 201 -16.70 -0.88 6.14
C ILE A 201 -17.44 -1.63 7.27
N ASP A 202 -18.23 -2.65 6.92
CA ASP A 202 -18.91 -3.49 7.93
C ASP A 202 -18.03 -4.67 8.41
N GLY A 203 -18.53 -5.44 9.38
CA GLY A 203 -17.86 -6.64 9.88
C GLY A 203 -17.56 -7.69 8.80
N ASN A 204 -18.32 -7.70 7.71
CA ASN A 204 -18.20 -8.62 6.58
C ASN A 204 -17.39 -8.05 5.41
N ASN A 205 -16.64 -6.97 5.62
CA ASN A 205 -15.79 -6.32 4.61
C ASN A 205 -16.55 -5.75 3.40
N ARG A 206 -17.82 -5.37 3.57
CA ARG A 206 -18.63 -4.70 2.55
C ARG A 206 -18.49 -3.19 2.68
N GLU A 207 -18.33 -2.51 1.54
CA GLU A 207 -18.26 -1.06 1.48
C GLU A 207 -19.63 -0.42 1.57
N GLY A 208 -19.68 0.76 2.19
CA GLY A 208 -20.89 1.57 2.21
C GLY A 208 -21.95 1.04 3.17
N MET A 209 -21.58 0.24 4.17
CA MET A 209 -22.44 -0.09 5.29
C MET A 209 -21.69 0.09 6.61
N GLN A 210 -22.28 0.84 7.54
CA GLN A 210 -21.76 1.00 8.90
C GLN A 210 -22.71 0.32 9.89
N GLU A 211 -22.15 -0.46 10.81
CA GLU A 211 -22.84 -0.86 12.04
C GLU A 211 -22.70 0.26 13.08
N ILE A 212 -23.82 0.83 13.52
CA ILE A 212 -23.88 1.81 14.61
C ILE A 212 -24.58 1.16 15.80
N THR A 213 -23.87 1.05 16.93
CA THR A 213 -24.48 0.69 18.22
C THR A 213 -25.01 1.94 18.90
N LEU A 214 -26.32 1.99 19.10
CA LEU A 214 -27.01 3.06 19.81
C LEU A 214 -26.78 2.95 21.32
N GLU A 215 -27.05 4.02 22.08
CA GLU A 215 -26.91 4.03 23.55
C GLU A 215 -27.77 2.97 24.25
N ASP A 216 -28.84 2.50 23.60
CA ASP A 216 -29.70 1.42 24.08
C ASP A 216 -29.21 0.01 23.71
N GLY A 217 -28.02 -0.10 23.11
CA GLY A 217 -27.39 -1.36 22.73
C GLY A 217 -27.87 -1.95 21.40
N ARG A 218 -28.79 -1.30 20.67
CA ARG A 218 -29.21 -1.77 19.34
C ARG A 218 -28.19 -1.43 18.26
N THR A 219 -27.96 -2.35 17.32
CA THR A 219 -27.12 -2.13 16.15
C THR A 219 -27.97 -1.85 14.91
N ILE A 220 -27.68 -0.76 14.19
CA ILE A 220 -28.30 -0.44 12.89
C ILE A 220 -27.26 -0.43 11.76
N LEU A 221 -27.66 -0.89 10.58
CA LEU A 221 -26.86 -0.83 9.36
C LEU A 221 -27.23 0.42 8.55
N ILE A 222 -26.30 1.36 8.40
CA ILE A 222 -26.50 2.55 7.58
C ILE A 222 -25.75 2.41 6.27
N THR A 223 -26.49 2.50 5.16
CA THR A 223 -25.91 2.56 3.82
C THR A 223 -25.27 3.94 3.60
N CYS A 224 -23.95 3.99 3.48
CA CYS A 224 -23.24 5.21 3.09
C CYS A 224 -23.23 5.27 1.56
N GLN A 225 -23.89 6.26 0.97
CA GLN A 225 -23.71 6.52 -0.46
C GLN A 225 -22.25 6.94 -0.71
N ILE A 226 -21.65 6.31 -1.71
CA ILE A 226 -20.31 6.62 -2.24
C ILE A 226 -20.41 7.95 -3.01
#